data_AF-A0A7W1TEY9-F1
#
_entry.id   AF-A0A7W1TEY9-F1
#
_cell.length_a   1.000
_cell.length_b   1.000
_cell.length_c   1.000
_cell.angle_alpha   90.00
_cell.angle_beta   90.00
_cell.angle_gamma   90.00
#
_symmetry.space_group_name_H-M   'P 1'
#
loop_
_entity.id
_entity.type
_entity.pdbx_description
1 polymer ?
#
loop_
_entity_poly.entity_id
_entity_poly.type
_entity_poly.pdbx_seq_one_letter_code
_entity_poly.pdbx_strand_id
1 'polypeptide(L)'
;MRVLLLATTVAMCSWALQETSALTLPVVTALGAVLLPVAIGFTIAYVLTPVVDALTRRGLPRPIAAGVLFFVFCVTAVLGVSLVVPTVLRQSANLATRLFQGESFTDLNHNGVWDPGEPYVDANGNGRYDGRGMLDTLASRVEDLQERLRRLARLDLDAPALAFLDLYLDETVAERTLIDGALAVARDGRGPE
;
A
#
# COMPACT_ATOMS: atom_id res chain seq x y z
N MET A 1 -56.92 18.06 2.69
CA MET A 1 -56.41 18.99 3.73
C MET A 1 -55.48 18.32 4.74
N ARG A 2 -55.89 17.24 5.43
CA ARG A 2 -55.07 16.58 6.48
C ARG A 2 -53.70 16.08 5.99
N VAL A 3 -53.62 15.52 4.78
CA VAL A 3 -52.37 15.03 4.19
C VAL A 3 -51.37 16.17 3.91
N LEU A 4 -51.87 17.35 3.52
CA LEU A 4 -51.02 18.50 3.20
C LEU A 4 -50.39 19.11 4.46
N LEU A 5 -51.12 19.14 5.58
CA LEU A 5 -50.59 19.55 6.89
C LEU A 5 -49.55 18.57 7.46
N LEU A 6 -49.73 17.27 7.19
CA LEU A 6 -48.72 16.26 7.55
C LEU A 6 -47.44 16.43 6.73
N ALA A 7 -47.56 16.69 5.42
CA ALA A 7 -46.39 16.87 4.56
C ALA A 7 -45.55 18.11 4.94
N THR A 8 -46.19 19.24 5.27
CA THR A 8 -45.47 20.46 5.64
C THR A 8 -44.82 20.38 7.01
N THR A 9 -45.46 19.72 7.98
CA THR A 9 -44.87 19.50 9.31
C THR A 9 -43.68 18.55 9.24
N VAL A 10 -43.75 17.48 8.45
CA VAL A 10 -42.61 16.58 8.20
C VAL A 10 -41.47 17.32 7.49
N ALA A 11 -41.78 18.14 6.49
CA ALA A 11 -40.76 18.94 5.78
C ALA A 11 -40.06 19.94 6.72
N MET A 12 -40.80 20.62 7.61
CA MET A 12 -40.20 21.52 8.61
C MET A 12 -39.32 20.77 9.61
N CYS A 13 -39.75 19.61 10.11
CA CYS A 13 -38.94 18.79 11.01
C CYS A 13 -37.68 18.28 10.33
N SER A 14 -37.76 17.86 9.06
CA SER A 14 -36.59 17.40 8.29
C SER A 14 -35.58 18.50 8.07
N TRP A 15 -36.04 19.72 7.73
CA TRP A 15 -35.16 20.88 7.54
C TRP A 15 -34.49 21.30 8.87
N ALA A 16 -35.25 21.34 9.98
CA ALA A 16 -34.69 21.62 11.30
C ALA A 16 -33.64 20.59 11.75
N LEU A 17 -33.84 19.31 11.42
CA LEU A 17 -32.85 18.25 11.68
C LEU A 17 -31.60 18.38 10.79
N GLN A 18 -31.75 18.89 9.57
CA GLN A 18 -30.63 19.10 8.66
C GLN A 18 -29.78 20.32 9.05
N GLU A 19 -30.41 21.40 9.49
CA GLU A 19 -29.72 22.58 10.00
C GLU A 19 -28.87 22.25 11.25
N THR A 20 -29.40 21.39 12.13
CA THR A 20 -28.70 20.94 13.34
C THR A 20 -27.59 19.93 13.05
N SER A 21 -27.75 19.07 12.03
CA SER A 21 -26.70 18.13 11.62
C SER A 21 -25.51 18.84 10.95
N ALA A 22 -25.76 19.91 10.19
CA ALA A 22 -24.72 20.72 9.55
C ALA A 22 -23.72 21.31 10.57
N LEU A 23 -24.19 21.65 11.77
CA LEU A 23 -23.34 22.16 12.85
C LEU A 23 -22.71 21.05 13.71
N THR A 24 -23.41 19.95 13.94
CA THR A 24 -22.95 18.89 14.85
C THR A 24 -21.97 17.91 14.21
N LEU A 25 -22.10 17.59 12.92
CA LEU A 25 -21.20 16.68 12.20
C LEU A 25 -19.73 17.12 12.16
N PRO A 26 -19.37 18.37 11.82
CA PRO A 26 -17.97 18.81 11.84
C PRO A 26 -17.39 18.81 13.26
N VAL A 27 -18.21 19.14 14.26
CA VAL A 27 -17.79 19.09 15.67
C VAL A 27 -17.52 17.66 16.13
N VAL A 28 -18.40 16.71 15.81
CA VAL A 28 -18.24 15.30 16.18
C VAL A 28 -17.05 14.66 15.47
N THR A 29 -16.82 14.97 14.19
CA THR A 29 -15.67 14.45 13.44
C THR A 29 -14.35 15.07 13.93
N ALA A 30 -14.32 16.36 14.20
CA ALA A 30 -13.17 17.03 14.82
C ALA A 30 -12.89 16.47 16.23
N LEU A 31 -13.92 16.28 17.04
CA LEU A 31 -13.80 15.69 18.37
C LEU A 31 -13.30 14.24 18.29
N GLY A 32 -13.85 13.44 17.37
CA GLY A 32 -13.43 12.06 17.14
C GLY A 32 -11.94 11.94 16.76
N ALA A 33 -11.45 12.85 15.91
CA ALA A 33 -10.04 12.89 15.52
C ALA A 33 -9.08 13.15 16.68
N VAL A 34 -9.51 13.89 17.71
CA VAL A 34 -8.72 14.17 18.92
C VAL A 34 -8.94 13.10 19.99
N LEU A 35 -10.16 12.56 20.08
CA LEU A 35 -10.55 11.60 21.10
C LEU A 35 -9.86 10.24 20.90
N LEU A 36 -9.59 9.84 19.64
CA LEU A 36 -8.90 8.58 19.36
C LEU A 36 -7.44 8.59 19.88
N PRO A 37 -6.56 9.56 19.56
CA PRO A 37 -5.23 9.66 20.17
C PRO A 37 -5.26 9.75 21.70
N VAL A 38 -6.21 10.51 22.28
CA VAL A 38 -6.33 10.65 23.74
C VAL A 38 -6.73 9.32 24.38
N ALA A 39 -7.69 8.60 23.81
CA ALA A 39 -8.09 7.28 24.28
C ALA A 39 -6.94 6.27 24.17
N ILE A 40 -6.15 6.31 23.09
CA ILE A 40 -4.94 5.48 22.93
C ILE A 40 -3.91 5.85 24.02
N GLY A 41 -3.67 7.13 24.27
CA GLY A 41 -2.78 7.58 25.34
C GLY A 41 -3.24 7.09 26.72
N PHE A 42 -4.54 7.18 27.01
CA PHE A 42 -5.12 6.73 28.28
C PHE A 42 -5.02 5.21 28.45
N THR A 43 -5.32 4.44 27.41
CA THR A 43 -5.21 2.97 27.43
C THR A 43 -3.75 2.53 27.59
N ILE A 44 -2.80 3.14 26.88
CA ILE A 44 -1.37 2.90 27.06
C ILE A 44 -0.96 3.26 28.50
N ALA A 45 -1.37 4.41 29.02
CA ALA A 45 -1.06 4.81 30.39
C ALA A 45 -1.60 3.82 31.43
N TYR A 46 -2.83 3.31 31.23
CA TYR A 46 -3.42 2.29 32.09
C TYR A 46 -2.58 1.00 32.09
N VAL A 47 -2.17 0.53 30.91
CA VAL A 47 -1.31 -0.66 30.77
C VAL A 47 0.09 -0.43 31.35
N LEU A 48 0.59 0.80 31.30
CA LEU A 48 1.94 1.16 31.75
C LEU A 48 2.01 1.44 33.27
N THR A 49 0.88 1.75 33.91
CA THR A 49 0.77 1.99 35.36
C THR A 49 1.38 0.88 36.23
N PRO A 50 1.15 -0.43 36.02
CA PRO A 50 1.82 -1.48 36.81
C PRO A 50 3.34 -1.45 36.73
N VAL A 51 3.92 -0.97 35.62
CA VAL A 51 5.37 -0.80 35.46
C VAL A 51 5.85 0.37 36.32
N VAL A 52 5.11 1.48 36.34
CA VAL A 52 5.39 2.63 37.22
C VAL A 52 5.28 2.25 38.69
N ASP A 53 4.26 1.47 39.06
CA ASP A 53 4.08 0.98 40.44
C ASP A 53 5.19 -0.01 40.84
N ALA A 54 5.64 -0.86 39.91
CA ALA A 54 6.79 -1.74 40.14
C ALA A 54 8.09 -0.96 40.40
N LEU A 55 8.30 0.16 39.70
CA LEU A 55 9.42 1.07 39.94
C LEU A 55 9.27 1.85 41.25
N THR A 56 8.05 2.26 41.58
CA THR A 56 7.75 2.99 42.83
C THR A 56 8.00 2.11 44.06
N ARG A 57 7.67 0.81 43.99
CA ARG A 57 7.99 -0.17 45.04
C ARG A 57 9.49 -0.31 45.33
N ARG A 58 10.36 0.06 44.40
CA ARG A 58 11.82 0.08 44.59
C ARG A 58 12.33 1.36 45.28
N GLY A 59 11.44 2.26 45.69
CA GLY A 59 11.77 3.47 46.46
C GLY A 59 11.81 4.76 45.63
N LEU A 60 11.44 4.72 44.34
CA LEU A 60 11.37 5.93 43.49
C LEU A 60 10.06 6.69 43.74
N PRO A 61 10.07 8.03 43.86
CA PRO A 61 8.83 8.80 43.92
C PRO A 61 8.10 8.73 42.57
N ARG A 62 6.76 8.68 42.62
CA ARG A 62 5.87 8.49 41.46
C ARG A 62 6.24 9.30 40.19
N PRO A 63 6.51 10.64 40.26
CA PRO A 63 6.85 11.40 39.07
C PRO A 63 8.21 11.01 38.48
N ILE A 64 9.18 10.62 39.32
CA ILE A 64 10.49 10.16 38.85
C ILE A 64 10.36 8.79 38.18
N ALA A 65 9.54 7.89 38.71
CA ALA A 65 9.29 6.58 38.08
C ALA A 65 8.68 6.73 36.68
N ALA A 66 7.69 7.61 36.50
CA ALA A 66 7.11 7.91 35.19
C ALA A 66 8.13 8.57 34.24
N GLY A 67 8.95 9.50 34.74
CA GLY A 67 10.00 10.16 33.97
C GLY A 67 11.10 9.20 33.49
N VAL A 68 11.55 8.28 34.35
CA VAL A 68 12.53 7.24 33.99
C VAL A 68 11.97 6.33 32.90
N LEU A 69 10.71 5.94 33.00
CA LEU A 69 10.07 5.08 32.01
C LEU A 69 9.96 5.78 30.64
N PHE A 70 9.55 7.04 30.63
CA PHE A 70 9.54 7.86 29.41
C PHE A 70 10.94 8.00 28.81
N PHE A 71 11.95 8.26 29.64
CA PHE A 71 13.33 8.37 29.19
C PHE A 71 13.84 7.06 28.58
N VAL A 72 13.63 5.93 29.25
CA VAL A 72 14.01 4.60 28.73
C VAL A 72 13.29 4.29 27.42
N PHE A 73 12.00 4.62 27.31
CA PHE A 73 11.24 4.46 26.08
C PHE A 73 11.82 5.30 24.94
N CYS A 74 12.09 6.59 25.18
CA CYS A 74 12.71 7.48 24.20
C CYS A 74 14.09 6.98 23.77
N VAL A 75 14.95 6.59 24.72
CA VAL A 75 16.28 6.05 24.42
C VAL A 75 16.17 4.78 23.58
N THR A 76 15.28 3.86 23.94
CA THR A 76 15.07 2.61 23.19
C THR A 76 14.55 2.89 21.78
N ALA A 77 13.62 3.82 21.62
CA ALA A 77 13.10 4.23 20.33
C ALA A 77 14.18 4.89 19.44
N VAL A 78 14.95 5.83 19.99
CA VAL A 78 16.04 6.51 19.27
C VAL A 78 17.14 5.53 18.89
N LEU A 79 17.57 4.66 19.81
CA LEU A 79 18.58 3.64 19.55
C LEU A 79 18.08 2.65 18.49
N GLY A 80 16.82 2.21 18.59
CA GLY A 80 16.18 1.34 17.61
C GLY A 80 16.19 1.96 16.22
N VAL A 81 15.73 3.20 16.07
CA VAL A 81 15.77 3.92 14.79
C VAL A 81 17.21 4.08 14.29
N SER A 82 18.12 4.51 15.16
CA SER A 82 19.53 4.74 14.81
C SER A 82 20.25 3.47 14.34
N LEU A 83 19.86 2.29 14.83
CA LEU A 83 20.41 1.00 14.40
C LEU A 83 19.68 0.40 13.17
N VAL A 84 18.36 0.58 13.08
CA VAL A 84 17.55 0.01 12.00
C VAL A 84 17.77 0.78 10.69
N VAL A 85 17.78 2.11 10.72
CA VAL A 85 17.95 2.95 9.51
C VAL A 85 19.20 2.58 8.70
N PRO A 86 20.42 2.52 9.26
CA PRO A 86 21.60 2.16 8.48
C PRO A 86 21.55 0.72 7.96
N THR A 87 20.89 -0.18 8.68
CA THR A 87 20.73 -1.58 8.26
C THR A 87 19.80 -1.67 7.06
N VAL A 88 18.65 -0.99 7.11
CA VAL A 88 17.69 -0.93 6.00
C VAL A 88 18.32 -0.29 4.77
N LEU A 89 19.11 0.78 4.94
CA LEU A 89 19.84 1.43 3.83
C LEU A 89 20.87 0.49 3.19
N ARG A 90 21.62 -0.28 3.99
CA ARG A 90 22.57 -1.27 3.46
C ARG A 90 21.85 -2.40 2.72
N GLN A 91 20.72 -2.86 3.25
CA GLN A 91 19.91 -3.91 2.63
C GLN A 91 19.27 -3.44 1.32
N SER A 92 18.73 -2.22 1.29
CA SER A 92 18.12 -1.67 0.07
C SER A 92 19.16 -1.41 -1.02
N ALA A 93 20.35 -0.94 -0.66
CA ALA A 93 21.46 -0.77 -1.60
C ALA A 93 21.88 -2.11 -2.21
N ASN A 94 22.04 -3.16 -1.39
CA ASN A 94 22.37 -4.50 -1.89
C ASN A 94 21.27 -5.08 -2.79
N LEU A 95 20.00 -4.84 -2.46
CA LEU A 95 18.88 -5.24 -3.29
C LEU A 95 18.89 -4.48 -4.63
N ALA A 96 19.12 -3.18 -4.61
CA ALA A 96 19.22 -2.36 -5.81
C ALA A 96 20.40 -2.81 -6.70
N THR A 97 21.58 -3.07 -6.14
CA THR A 97 22.71 -3.61 -6.91
C THR A 97 22.32 -4.94 -7.57
N ARG A 98 21.71 -5.88 -6.85
CA ARG A 98 21.28 -7.17 -7.43
C ARG A 98 20.21 -7.03 -8.52
N LEU A 99 19.34 -6.02 -8.41
CA LEU A 99 18.27 -5.78 -9.38
C LEU A 99 18.76 -5.05 -10.64
N PHE A 100 19.70 -4.10 -10.48
CA PHE A 100 20.05 -3.14 -11.53
C PHE A 100 21.47 -3.30 -12.08
N GLN A 101 22.44 -3.73 -11.27
CA GLN A 101 23.82 -3.90 -11.69
C GLN A 101 24.05 -5.40 -11.93
N GLY A 102 24.34 -5.74 -13.18
CA GLY A 102 24.76 -7.10 -13.54
C GLY A 102 25.97 -7.55 -12.74
N GLU A 103 26.17 -8.85 -12.68
CA GLU A 103 27.28 -9.46 -11.95
C GLU A 103 28.62 -9.02 -12.53
N SER A 104 29.60 -8.80 -11.64
CA SER A 104 30.96 -8.48 -12.06
C SER A 104 31.66 -9.76 -12.52
N PHE A 105 32.34 -9.70 -13.66
CA PHE A 105 33.20 -10.77 -14.15
C PHE A 105 34.64 -10.31 -14.31
N THR A 106 35.56 -11.26 -14.24
CA THR A 106 36.97 -11.04 -14.59
C THR A 106 37.17 -11.40 -16.04
N ASP A 107 37.31 -10.38 -16.86
CA ASP A 107 37.62 -10.52 -18.29
C ASP A 107 39.09 -10.93 -18.46
N LEU A 108 39.32 -12.21 -18.77
CA LEU A 108 40.64 -12.81 -18.93
C LEU A 108 41.20 -12.60 -20.32
N ASN A 109 40.34 -12.39 -21.31
CA ASN A 109 40.72 -12.25 -22.72
C ASN A 109 40.57 -10.82 -23.27
N HIS A 110 40.12 -9.88 -22.43
CA HIS A 110 39.97 -8.45 -22.68
C HIS A 110 39.02 -8.10 -23.83
N ASN A 111 37.98 -8.90 -24.05
CA ASN A 111 36.99 -8.66 -25.12
C ASN A 111 35.76 -7.85 -24.66
N GLY A 112 35.65 -7.56 -23.36
CA GLY A 112 34.54 -6.80 -22.79
C GLY A 112 33.22 -7.55 -22.64
N VAL A 113 33.20 -8.88 -22.81
CA VAL A 113 32.02 -9.75 -22.68
C VAL A 113 32.41 -10.96 -21.83
N TRP A 114 31.49 -11.43 -20.97
CA TRP A 114 31.77 -12.66 -20.22
C TRP A 114 31.78 -13.88 -21.13
N ASP A 115 32.86 -14.65 -21.08
CA ASP A 115 32.99 -15.92 -21.80
C ASP A 115 32.87 -17.16 -20.90
N PRO A 116 32.37 -18.30 -21.44
CA PRO A 116 32.30 -19.55 -20.70
C PRO A 116 33.68 -20.01 -20.20
N GLY A 117 33.90 -19.93 -18.88
CA GLY A 117 35.16 -20.26 -18.24
C GLY A 117 35.80 -19.10 -17.48
N GLU A 118 35.28 -17.88 -17.63
CA GLU A 118 35.73 -16.72 -16.88
C GLU A 118 35.10 -16.66 -15.48
N PRO A 119 35.89 -16.34 -14.43
CA PRO A 119 35.36 -16.23 -13.08
C PRO A 119 34.44 -15.01 -12.95
N TYR A 120 33.25 -15.24 -12.40
CA TYR A 120 32.25 -14.20 -12.11
C TYR A 120 31.78 -14.27 -10.65
N VAL A 121 31.26 -13.16 -10.16
CA VAL A 121 30.67 -13.07 -8.82
C VAL A 121 29.19 -13.40 -8.91
N ASP A 122 28.82 -14.63 -8.53
CA ASP A 122 27.43 -15.06 -8.40
C ASP A 122 26.81 -14.42 -7.14
N ALA A 123 26.21 -13.24 -7.32
CA ALA A 123 25.63 -12.45 -6.26
C ALA A 123 24.23 -12.94 -5.87
N ASN A 124 23.58 -13.70 -6.74
CA ASN A 124 22.19 -14.16 -6.58
C ASN A 124 22.06 -15.68 -6.32
N GLY A 125 23.14 -16.44 -6.44
CA GLY A 125 23.24 -17.87 -6.15
C GLY A 125 22.60 -18.77 -7.20
N ASN A 126 22.41 -18.31 -8.44
CA ASN A 126 21.72 -19.09 -9.47
C ASN A 126 22.67 -19.97 -10.31
N GLY A 127 23.99 -19.87 -10.10
CA GLY A 127 24.99 -20.64 -10.84
C GLY A 127 25.13 -20.26 -12.32
N ARG A 128 24.69 -19.07 -12.72
CA ARG A 128 24.81 -18.51 -14.08
C ARG A 128 25.25 -17.05 -14.01
N TYR A 129 26.10 -16.64 -14.95
CA TYR A 129 26.48 -15.23 -15.07
C TYR A 129 25.30 -14.39 -15.56
N ASP A 130 24.87 -13.42 -14.76
CA ASP A 130 23.85 -12.43 -15.12
C ASP A 130 24.49 -11.06 -15.43
N GLY A 131 24.94 -10.86 -16.66
CA GLY A 131 25.58 -9.60 -17.09
C GLY A 131 24.65 -8.39 -17.13
N ARG A 132 23.35 -8.61 -16.98
CA ARG A 132 22.31 -7.61 -16.81
C ARG A 132 21.54 -7.95 -15.55
N GLY A 133 21.21 -6.93 -14.75
CA GLY A 133 20.57 -7.14 -13.44
C GLY A 133 19.28 -7.96 -13.54
N MET A 134 18.82 -8.51 -12.42
CA MET A 134 17.66 -9.42 -12.37
C MET A 134 16.39 -8.87 -13.07
N LEU A 135 16.24 -7.55 -13.23
CA LEU A 135 15.12 -6.95 -13.95
C LEU A 135 15.12 -7.25 -15.45
N ASP A 136 16.29 -7.34 -16.07
CA ASP A 136 16.39 -7.64 -17.50
C ASP A 136 16.05 -9.11 -17.79
N THR A 137 16.41 -10.02 -16.88
CA THR A 137 16.01 -11.44 -16.98
C THR A 137 14.52 -11.64 -16.70
N LEU A 138 13.91 -10.79 -15.87
CA LEU A 138 12.46 -10.76 -15.68
C LEU A 138 11.75 -10.14 -16.89
N ALA A 139 12.29 -9.08 -17.47
CA ALA A 139 11.74 -8.44 -18.67
C ALA A 139 11.69 -9.45 -19.83
N SER A 140 12.79 -10.18 -20.07
CA SER A 140 12.82 -11.23 -21.10
C SER A 140 11.84 -12.37 -20.80
N ARG A 141 11.67 -12.75 -19.53
CA ARG A 141 10.66 -13.77 -19.11
C ARG A 141 9.22 -13.31 -19.37
N VAL A 142 8.91 -12.05 -19.11
CA VAL A 142 7.59 -11.48 -19.37
C VAL A 142 7.32 -11.44 -20.87
N GLU A 143 8.32 -11.08 -21.66
CA GLU A 143 8.23 -11.06 -23.12
C GLU A 143 7.99 -12.47 -23.69
N ASP A 144 8.73 -13.47 -23.21
CA ASP A 144 8.53 -14.89 -23.53
C ASP A 144 7.10 -15.37 -23.17
N LEU A 145 6.58 -14.97 -22.01
CA LEU A 145 5.23 -15.32 -21.57
C LEU A 145 4.17 -14.68 -22.45
N GLN A 146 4.34 -13.40 -22.81
CA GLN A 146 3.45 -12.72 -23.73
C GLN A 146 3.44 -13.38 -25.11
N GLU A 147 4.60 -13.79 -25.60
CA GLU A 147 4.70 -14.51 -26.87
C GLU A 147 4.04 -15.89 -26.82
N ARG A 148 4.23 -16.63 -25.73
CA ARG A 148 3.53 -17.91 -25.48
C ARG A 148 2.02 -17.73 -25.46
N LEU A 149 1.52 -16.72 -24.75
CA LEU A 149 0.09 -16.41 -24.70
C LEU A 149 -0.45 -16.02 -26.07
N ARG A 150 0.30 -15.22 -26.85
CA ARG A 150 -0.10 -14.89 -28.23
C ARG A 150 -0.18 -16.13 -29.11
N ARG A 151 0.79 -17.05 -29.00
CA ARG A 151 0.76 -18.31 -29.75
C ARG A 151 -0.42 -19.19 -29.34
N LEU A 152 -0.68 -19.32 -28.05
CA LEU A 152 -1.83 -20.08 -27.52
C LEU A 152 -3.16 -19.44 -27.93
N ALA A 153 -3.29 -18.12 -27.79
CA ALA A 153 -4.47 -17.38 -28.24
C ALA A 153 -4.69 -17.52 -29.75
N ARG A 154 -3.62 -17.62 -30.55
CA ARG A 154 -3.70 -17.85 -32.00
C ARG A 154 -3.95 -19.33 -32.38
N LEU A 155 -3.84 -20.25 -31.42
CA LEU A 155 -4.12 -21.68 -31.57
C LEU A 155 -5.52 -22.08 -31.07
N ASP A 156 -6.10 -21.32 -30.12
CA ASP A 156 -7.42 -21.60 -29.52
C ASP A 156 -8.55 -20.64 -29.97
N LEU A 157 -8.24 -19.46 -30.52
CA LEU A 157 -9.26 -18.59 -31.13
C LEU A 157 -9.44 -18.98 -32.59
N ASP A 158 -10.24 -20.01 -32.82
CA ASP A 158 -10.69 -20.39 -34.15
C ASP A 158 -11.27 -19.16 -34.89
N ALA A 159 -11.06 -19.04 -36.21
CA ALA A 159 -11.66 -17.98 -37.02
C ALA A 159 -13.16 -17.71 -36.73
N PRO A 160 -14.03 -18.72 -36.51
CA PRO A 160 -15.42 -18.50 -36.08
C PRO A 160 -15.56 -17.94 -34.66
N ALA A 161 -14.65 -18.29 -33.73
CA ALA A 161 -14.65 -17.72 -32.38
C ALA A 161 -14.27 -16.24 -32.39
N LEU A 162 -13.33 -15.84 -33.26
CA LEU A 162 -13.02 -14.42 -33.50
C LEU A 162 -14.20 -13.67 -34.12
N ALA A 163 -14.88 -14.27 -35.11
CA ALA A 163 -16.07 -13.67 -35.72
C ALA A 163 -17.24 -13.56 -34.72
N PHE A 164 -17.41 -14.54 -33.85
CA PHE A 164 -18.39 -14.49 -32.75
C PHE A 164 -18.01 -13.42 -31.72
N LEU A 165 -16.74 -13.32 -31.35
CA LEU A 165 -16.28 -12.31 -30.41
C LEU A 165 -16.47 -10.89 -30.98
N ASP A 166 -16.21 -10.72 -32.28
CA ASP A 166 -16.40 -9.46 -32.99
C ASP A 166 -17.88 -9.07 -33.07
N LEU A 167 -18.76 -10.02 -33.45
CA LEU A 167 -20.22 -9.84 -33.41
C LEU A 167 -20.74 -9.53 -32.01
N TYR A 168 -20.29 -10.27 -31.00
CA TYR A 168 -20.70 -10.06 -29.61
C TYR A 168 -20.20 -8.71 -29.08
N LEU A 169 -19.00 -8.28 -29.46
CA LEU A 169 -18.46 -6.98 -29.10
C LEU A 169 -19.26 -5.85 -29.76
N ASP A 170 -19.61 -5.99 -31.05
CA ASP A 170 -20.41 -5.02 -31.80
C ASP A 170 -21.85 -4.91 -31.25
N GLU A 171 -22.49 -6.05 -31.00
CA GLU A 171 -23.86 -6.11 -30.47
C GLU A 171 -23.95 -5.58 -29.03
N THR A 172 -22.88 -5.71 -28.23
CA THR A 172 -22.85 -5.23 -26.83
C THR A 172 -22.27 -3.83 -26.64
N VAL A 173 -21.89 -3.09 -27.69
CA VAL A 173 -21.33 -1.73 -27.58
C VAL A 173 -22.26 -0.77 -26.84
N ALA A 174 -23.56 -0.80 -27.15
CA ALA A 174 -24.54 0.11 -26.53
C ALA A 174 -24.72 -0.17 -25.03
N GLU A 175 -24.73 -1.44 -24.63
CA GLU A 175 -24.82 -1.81 -23.21
C GLU A 175 -23.55 -1.49 -22.45
N ARG A 176 -22.38 -1.71 -23.07
CA ARG A 176 -21.08 -1.38 -22.46
C ARG A 176 -20.89 0.11 -22.28
N THR A 177 -21.25 0.93 -23.26
CA THR A 177 -21.17 2.40 -23.13
C THR A 177 -22.11 2.92 -22.06
N LEU A 178 -23.26 2.29 -21.86
CA LEU A 178 -24.16 2.57 -20.73
C LEU A 178 -23.56 2.18 -19.38
N ILE A 179 -22.96 0.98 -19.28
CA ILE A 179 -22.31 0.49 -18.06
C ILE A 179 -21.07 1.33 -17.73
N ASP A 180 -20.24 1.66 -18.72
CA ASP A 180 -19.06 2.50 -18.57
C ASP A 180 -19.45 3.93 -18.22
N GLY A 181 -20.53 4.47 -18.79
CA GLY A 181 -21.11 5.75 -18.40
C GLY A 181 -21.65 5.73 -16.96
N ALA A 182 -22.35 4.67 -16.57
CA ALA A 182 -22.85 4.48 -15.20
C ALA A 182 -21.70 4.28 -14.19
N LEU A 183 -20.65 3.56 -14.57
CA LEU A 183 -19.44 3.38 -13.77
C LEU A 183 -18.62 4.67 -13.68
N ALA A 184 -18.53 5.46 -14.75
CA ALA A 184 -17.89 6.76 -14.76
C ALA A 184 -18.64 7.74 -13.85
N VAL A 185 -19.98 7.79 -13.94
CA VAL A 185 -20.84 8.58 -13.03
C VAL A 185 -20.77 8.08 -11.60
N ALA A 186 -20.67 6.77 -11.36
CA ALA A 186 -20.47 6.22 -10.01
C ALA A 186 -19.06 6.50 -9.45
N ARG A 187 -18.07 6.69 -10.34
CA ARG A 187 -16.69 7.04 -9.99
C ARG A 187 -16.52 8.54 -9.73
N ASP A 188 -17.21 9.39 -10.50
CA ASP A 188 -17.27 10.86 -10.31
C ASP A 188 -18.28 11.28 -9.23
N GLY A 189 -19.33 10.48 -9.00
CA GLY A 189 -20.39 10.70 -8.01
C GLY A 189 -19.99 10.39 -6.57
N ARG A 190 -18.73 10.03 -6.32
CA ARG A 190 -18.06 10.34 -5.04
C ARG A 190 -17.37 11.69 -5.18
N GLY A 191 -18.16 12.76 -5.28
CA GLY A 191 -17.64 14.12 -5.38
C GLY A 191 -16.91 14.56 -4.10
N PRO A 192 -15.85 15.37 -4.21
CA PRO A 192 -15.68 16.51 -3.33
C PRO A 192 -16.74 17.58 -3.65
N GLU A 193 -17.21 18.24 -2.59
CA GLU A 193 -18.17 19.36 -2.50
C GLU A 193 -19.66 18.99 -2.62
#